data_AF-A0AA91I368-F1
#
_entry.id   AF-A0AA91I368-F1
#
_cell.length_a   1.000
_cell.length_b   1.000
_cell.length_c   1.000
_cell.angle_alpha   90.00
_cell.angle_beta   90.00
_cell.angle_gamma   90.00
#
_symmetry.space_group_name_H-M   'P 1'
#
loop_
_entity.id
_entity.type
_entity.pdbx_description
1 polymer ?
#
loop_
_entity_poly.entity_id
_entity_poly.type
_entity_poly.pdbx_seq_one_letter_code
_entity_poly.pdbx_strand_id
1 'polypeptide(L)'
;MCTWNYPLIQIQRQLGPAAAVFYDRDIYTETFNIAAQQAFIEQNAETVERLLRALVKAETFVAEHPDAAQTLMAKLAQLELSLVKDVWANFNYEVALDQTLLITLEDETRWAMNNRLVDAAAMPDFRQHIHLDSLARVKPSAVAIQR
;
A
#
# COMPACT_ATOMS: atom_id res chain seq x y z
N MET A 1 22.11 5.45 6.91
CA MET A 1 21.12 5.89 5.91
C MET A 1 19.94 4.95 6.04
N CYS A 2 18.72 5.47 6.08
CA CYS A 2 17.50 4.66 6.10
C CYS A 2 16.79 4.86 4.76
N THR A 3 16.54 3.77 4.05
CA THR A 3 15.90 3.77 2.72
C THR A 3 15.11 2.48 2.56
N TRP A 4 14.11 2.49 1.68
CA TRP A 4 13.19 1.39 1.45
C TRP A 4 13.15 1.02 -0.05
N ASN A 5 12.41 -0.03 -0.41
CA ASN A 5 12.02 -0.42 -1.77
C ASN A 5 13.14 -0.38 -2.82
N TYR A 6 12.87 0.14 -4.02
CA TYR A 6 13.84 0.09 -5.12
C TYR A 6 15.12 0.92 -4.86
N PRO A 7 15.10 2.08 -4.16
CA PRO A 7 16.34 2.78 -3.80
C PRO A 7 17.28 1.96 -2.90
N LEU A 8 16.74 1.15 -1.97
CA LEU A 8 17.55 0.23 -1.15
C LEU A 8 18.37 -0.71 -2.03
N ILE A 9 17.71 -1.33 -3.02
CA ILE A 9 18.34 -2.29 -3.92
C ILE A 9 19.35 -1.60 -4.85
N GLN A 10 19.06 -0.38 -5.30
CA GLN A 10 20.02 0.41 -6.08
C GLN A 10 21.30 0.71 -5.29
N ILE A 11 21.17 1.13 -4.03
CA ILE A 11 22.32 1.42 -3.17
C ILE A 11 23.10 0.14 -2.86
N GLN A 12 22.43 -0.98 -2.57
CA GLN A 12 23.09 -2.27 -2.38
C GLN A 12 23.89 -2.70 -3.62
N ARG A 13 23.32 -2.53 -4.82
CA ARG A 13 24.02 -2.83 -6.09
C ARG A 13 25.26 -1.94 -6.29
N GLN A 14 25.18 -0.66 -5.94
CA GLN A 14 26.30 0.27 -6.08
C GLN A 14 27.42 0.03 -5.07
N LEU A 15 27.08 -0.33 -3.83
CA LEU A 15 28.04 -0.56 -2.75
C LEU A 15 28.63 -1.98 -2.75
N GLY A 16 27.91 -2.94 -3.34
CA GLY A 16 28.36 -4.33 -3.44
C GLY A 16 28.74 -4.93 -2.07
N PRO A 17 29.93 -5.57 -1.93
CA PRO A 17 30.37 -6.17 -0.67
C PRO A 17 30.54 -5.19 0.50
N ALA A 18 30.60 -3.88 0.26
CA ALA A 18 30.71 -2.87 1.31
C ALA A 18 29.35 -2.54 1.97
N ALA A 19 28.24 -3.04 1.43
CA ALA A 19 26.92 -2.85 2.00
C ALA A 19 26.68 -3.78 3.20
N ALA A 20 26.34 -3.21 4.35
CA ALA A 20 25.69 -3.92 5.44
C ALA A 20 24.22 -3.49 5.48
N VAL A 21 23.30 -4.45 5.37
CA VAL A 21 21.86 -4.18 5.40
C VAL A 21 21.24 -4.88 6.59
N PHE A 22 20.59 -4.08 7.43
CA PHE A 22 19.74 -4.55 8.51
C PHE A 22 18.30 -4.45 8.02
N TYR A 23 17.64 -5.60 7.91
CA TYR A 23 16.27 -5.68 7.41
C TYR A 23 15.51 -6.69 8.25
N ASP A 24 14.30 -6.33 8.63
CA ASP A 24 13.39 -7.20 9.34
C ASP A 24 12.07 -7.22 8.57
N ARG A 25 11.65 -8.42 8.15
CA ARG A 25 10.46 -8.64 7.31
C ARG A 25 9.16 -8.63 8.13
N ASP A 26 9.26 -8.77 9.45
CA ASP A 26 8.12 -9.09 10.30
C ASP A 26 7.70 -7.90 11.18
N ILE A 27 8.47 -6.82 11.18
CA ILE A 27 8.20 -5.63 12.02
C ILE A 27 7.22 -4.64 11.40
N TYR A 28 7.08 -4.62 10.07
CA TYR A 28 6.27 -3.62 9.38
C TYR A 28 5.85 -4.06 7.99
N THR A 29 4.56 -3.91 7.69
CA THR A 29 4.00 -4.06 6.34
C THR A 29 3.64 -2.67 5.81
N GLU A 30 4.32 -2.24 4.75
CA GLU A 30 3.98 -1.00 4.05
C GLU A 30 2.67 -1.18 3.26
N THR A 31 1.65 -0.39 3.58
CA THR A 31 0.37 -0.36 2.87
C THR A 31 0.22 0.93 2.06
N PHE A 32 -0.26 0.82 0.82
CA PHE A 32 -0.58 1.98 -0.01
C PHE A 32 -2.08 2.29 0.07
N ASN A 33 -2.43 3.39 0.72
CA ASN A 33 -3.81 3.78 0.97
C ASN A 33 -4.32 4.80 -0.07
N ILE A 34 -5.54 4.58 -0.57
CA ILE A 34 -6.27 5.59 -1.34
C ILE A 34 -7.15 6.38 -0.37
N ALA A 35 -6.93 7.70 -0.32
CA ALA A 35 -7.69 8.60 0.53
C ALA A 35 -8.46 9.63 -0.29
N ALA A 36 -9.67 9.95 0.15
CA ALA A 36 -10.49 11.01 -0.42
C ALA A 36 -11.33 11.66 0.69
N GLN A 37 -11.75 12.90 0.47
CA GLN A 37 -12.67 13.56 1.39
C GLN A 37 -14.04 12.88 1.33
N GLN A 38 -14.70 12.72 2.48
CA GLN A 38 -16.03 12.13 2.55
C GLN A 38 -17.03 12.84 1.64
N ALA A 39 -17.04 14.17 1.63
CA ALA A 39 -17.92 14.96 0.76
C ALA A 39 -17.70 14.66 -0.74
N PHE A 40 -16.46 14.37 -1.15
CA PHE A 40 -16.18 13.98 -2.53
C PHE A 40 -16.76 12.60 -2.85
N ILE A 41 -16.61 11.64 -1.94
CA ILE A 41 -17.14 10.28 -2.11
C ILE A 41 -18.66 10.30 -2.24
N GLU A 42 -19.34 11.05 -1.37
CA GLU A 42 -20.80 11.18 -1.36
C GLU A 42 -21.33 11.82 -2.65
N GLN A 43 -20.64 12.84 -3.16
CA GLN A 43 -21.05 13.55 -4.39
C GLN A 43 -20.66 12.81 -5.67
N ASN A 44 -19.66 11.91 -5.62
CA ASN A 44 -19.06 11.29 -6.82
C ASN A 44 -18.97 9.77 -6.70
N ALA A 45 -19.97 9.13 -6.07
CA ALA A 45 -19.96 7.70 -5.78
C ALA A 45 -19.67 6.83 -7.02
N GLU A 46 -20.25 7.15 -8.17
CA GLU A 46 -20.01 6.42 -9.43
C GLU A 46 -18.54 6.54 -9.88
N THR A 47 -17.95 7.74 -9.80
CA THR A 47 -16.54 7.96 -10.17
C THR A 47 -15.61 7.17 -9.24
N VAL A 48 -15.91 7.15 -7.94
CA VAL A 48 -15.14 6.36 -6.95
C VAL A 48 -15.22 4.87 -7.29
N GLU A 49 -16.42 4.34 -7.54
CA GLU A 49 -16.57 2.93 -7.92
C GLU A 49 -15.88 2.60 -9.26
N ARG A 50 -15.87 3.53 -10.23
CA ARG A 50 -15.16 3.36 -11.50
C ARG A 50 -13.65 3.31 -11.32
N LEU A 51 -13.09 4.14 -10.43
CA LEU A 51 -11.68 4.10 -10.06
C LEU A 51 -11.33 2.75 -9.43
N LEU A 52 -12.11 2.30 -8.43
CA LEU A 52 -11.88 1.01 -7.77
C LEU A 52 -11.98 -0.16 -8.75
N ARG A 53 -12.95 -0.14 -9.68
CA ARG A 53 -13.03 -1.14 -10.76
C ARG A 53 -11.79 -1.13 -11.66
N ALA A 54 -11.21 0.04 -11.94
CA ALA A 54 -9.98 0.13 -12.73
C ALA A 54 -8.79 -0.46 -11.96
N LEU A 55 -8.69 -0.23 -10.65
CA LEU A 55 -7.64 -0.83 -9.82
C LEU A 55 -7.77 -2.35 -9.75
N VAL A 56 -8.99 -2.89 -9.58
CA VAL A 56 -9.22 -4.35 -9.61
C VAL A 56 -8.84 -4.96 -10.96
N LYS A 57 -9.11 -4.26 -12.07
CA LYS A 57 -8.64 -4.69 -13.40
C LYS A 57 -7.11 -4.66 -13.50
N ALA A 58 -6.45 -3.68 -12.88
CA ALA A 58 -5.00 -3.59 -12.86
C ALA A 58 -4.37 -4.73 -12.03
N GLU A 59 -4.96 -5.08 -10.88
CA GLU A 59 -4.60 -6.28 -10.10
C GLU A 59 -4.67 -7.54 -10.98
N THR A 60 -5.79 -7.77 -11.67
CA THR A 60 -5.94 -8.92 -12.58
C THR A 60 -4.88 -8.89 -13.69
N PHE A 61 -4.63 -7.73 -14.30
CA PHE A 61 -3.62 -7.58 -15.33
C PHE A 61 -2.21 -7.91 -14.83
N VAL A 62 -1.85 -7.48 -13.62
CA VAL A 62 -0.56 -7.81 -13.00
C VAL A 62 -0.41 -9.31 -12.76
N ALA A 63 -1.48 -9.96 -12.29
CA ALA A 63 -1.49 -11.40 -12.02
C ALA A 63 -1.41 -12.25 -13.30
N GLU A 64 -2.15 -11.88 -14.34
CA GLU A 64 -2.25 -12.64 -15.59
C GLU A 64 -1.10 -12.34 -16.57
N HIS A 65 -0.50 -11.14 -16.48
CA HIS A 65 0.51 -10.66 -17.43
C HIS A 65 1.71 -9.99 -16.74
N PRO A 66 2.43 -10.68 -15.84
CA PRO A 66 3.48 -10.08 -15.01
C PRO A 66 4.62 -9.45 -15.81
N ASP A 67 5.11 -10.07 -16.89
CA ASP A 67 6.18 -9.50 -17.72
C ASP A 67 5.75 -8.19 -18.43
N ALA A 68 4.50 -8.14 -18.89
CA ALA A 68 3.94 -6.95 -19.52
C ALA A 68 3.74 -5.82 -18.50
N ALA A 69 3.24 -6.16 -17.31
CA ALA A 69 3.09 -5.22 -16.20
C ALA A 69 4.44 -4.65 -15.73
N GLN A 70 5.46 -5.51 -15.57
CA GLN A 70 6.82 -5.09 -15.22
C GLN A 70 7.43 -4.17 -16.27
N THR A 71 7.25 -4.49 -17.55
CA THR A 71 7.73 -3.66 -18.68
C THR A 71 7.04 -2.29 -18.70
N LEU A 72 5.72 -2.27 -18.49
CA LEU A 72 4.96 -1.03 -18.41
C LEU A 72 5.40 -0.20 -17.21
N MET A 73 5.59 -0.82 -16.04
CA MET A 73 6.04 -0.14 -14.83
C MET A 73 7.43 0.45 -15.00
N ALA A 74 8.39 -0.32 -15.54
CA ALA A 74 9.74 0.16 -15.83
C ALA A 74 9.72 1.40 -16.73
N LYS A 75 8.90 1.37 -17.79
CA LYS A 75 8.75 2.50 -18.71
C LYS A 75 8.14 3.73 -18.03
N LEU A 76 7.05 3.56 -17.28
CA LEU A 76 6.32 4.68 -16.66
C LEU A 76 7.10 5.30 -15.50
N ALA A 77 7.76 4.47 -14.69
CA ALA A 77 8.57 4.91 -13.57
C ALA A 77 9.99 5.33 -13.97
N GLN A 78 10.36 5.18 -15.25
CA GLN A 78 11.71 5.45 -15.75
C GLN A 78 12.80 4.67 -14.99
N LEU A 79 12.51 3.39 -14.71
CA LEU A 79 13.40 2.47 -14.00
C LEU A 79 13.93 1.41 -14.96
N GLU A 80 15.13 0.90 -14.66
CA GLU A 80 15.67 -0.29 -15.31
C GLU A 80 14.72 -1.48 -15.11
N LEU A 81 14.37 -2.18 -16.19
CA LEU A 81 13.49 -3.35 -16.11
C LEU A 81 14.05 -4.43 -15.18
N SER A 82 15.38 -4.60 -15.16
CA SER A 82 16.05 -5.54 -14.25
C SER A 82 15.85 -5.16 -12.78
N LEU A 83 15.79 -3.86 -12.44
CA LEU A 83 15.51 -3.42 -11.08
C LEU A 83 14.06 -3.71 -10.68
N VAL A 84 13.11 -3.44 -11.59
CA VAL A 84 11.69 -3.75 -11.38
C VAL A 84 11.49 -5.25 -11.15
N LYS A 85 12.14 -6.09 -11.96
CA LYS A 85 12.10 -7.55 -11.82
C LYS A 85 12.63 -8.03 -10.46
N ASP A 86 13.74 -7.48 -9.99
CA ASP A 86 14.35 -7.86 -8.71
C ASP A 86 13.45 -7.56 -7.51
N VAL A 87 12.67 -6.48 -7.56
CA VAL A 87 11.82 -6.07 -6.43
C VAL A 87 10.38 -6.54 -6.55
N TRP A 88 9.97 -7.10 -7.69
CA TRP A 88 8.57 -7.40 -7.99
C TRP A 88 7.92 -8.30 -6.93
N ALA A 89 8.65 -9.33 -6.49
CA ALA A 89 8.16 -10.30 -5.51
C ALA A 89 8.08 -9.74 -4.07
N ASN A 90 8.56 -8.51 -3.84
CA ASN A 90 8.48 -7.86 -2.52
C ASN A 90 7.13 -7.14 -2.31
N PHE A 91 6.28 -7.05 -3.33
CA PHE A 91 5.00 -6.37 -3.26
C PHE A 91 3.83 -7.36 -3.40
N ASN A 92 2.75 -7.09 -2.69
CA ASN A 92 1.44 -7.67 -2.96
C ASN A 92 0.62 -6.65 -3.80
N TYR A 93 0.18 -7.06 -4.99
CA TYR A 93 -0.55 -6.19 -5.92
C TYR A 93 -2.07 -6.36 -5.80
N GLU A 94 -2.56 -6.56 -4.59
CA GLU A 94 -3.97 -6.78 -4.30
C GLU A 94 -4.67 -5.50 -3.88
N VAL A 95 -5.87 -5.25 -4.43
CA VAL A 95 -6.79 -4.24 -3.91
C VAL A 95 -7.63 -4.88 -2.81
N ALA A 96 -7.34 -4.54 -1.56
CA ALA A 96 -8.04 -5.05 -0.39
C ALA A 96 -8.17 -4.01 0.72
N LEU A 97 -9.20 -4.21 1.55
CA LEU A 97 -9.35 -3.60 2.87
C LEU A 97 -9.27 -4.74 3.88
N ASP A 98 -8.05 -5.04 4.32
CA ASP A 98 -7.76 -6.08 5.29
C ASP A 98 -7.68 -5.53 6.72
N GLN A 99 -7.72 -6.45 7.69
CA GLN A 99 -7.66 -6.09 9.12
C GLN A 99 -6.27 -5.54 9.52
N THR A 100 -5.22 -5.82 8.75
CA THR A 100 -3.86 -5.34 9.00
C THR A 100 -3.81 -3.82 8.91
N LEU A 101 -4.56 -3.19 7.99
CA LEU A 101 -4.65 -1.73 7.93
C LEU A 101 -5.08 -1.11 9.26
N LEU A 102 -6.11 -1.68 9.90
CA LEU A 102 -6.60 -1.18 11.19
C LEU A 102 -5.53 -1.35 12.28
N ILE A 103 -4.92 -2.54 12.35
CA ILE A 103 -3.86 -2.85 13.33
C ILE A 103 -2.68 -1.89 13.15
N THR A 104 -2.23 -1.66 11.92
CA THR A 104 -1.13 -0.74 11.61
C THR A 104 -1.45 0.69 12.06
N LEU A 105 -2.63 1.21 11.76
CA LEU A 105 -3.04 2.56 12.19
C LEU A 105 -3.08 2.71 13.72
N GLU A 106 -3.59 1.69 14.42
CA GLU A 106 -3.61 1.66 15.88
C GLU A 106 -2.21 1.57 16.48
N ASP A 107 -1.32 0.75 15.91
CA ASP A 107 0.05 0.58 16.36
C ASP A 107 0.89 1.85 16.14
N GLU A 108 0.78 2.47 14.96
CA GLU A 108 1.42 3.75 14.64
C GLU A 108 0.92 4.86 15.58
N THR A 109 -0.39 4.92 15.83
CA THR A 109 -0.96 5.92 16.74
C THR A 109 -0.51 5.70 18.18
N ARG A 110 -0.47 4.44 18.64
CA ARG A 110 0.02 4.11 19.99
C ARG A 110 1.48 4.49 20.15
N TRP A 111 2.31 4.22 19.14
CA TRP A 111 3.70 4.66 19.12
C TRP A 111 3.80 6.19 19.17
N ALA A 112 3.00 6.92 18.37
CA ALA A 112 3.01 8.38 18.35
C ALA A 112 2.57 8.99 19.70
N MET A 113 1.53 8.43 20.34
CA MET A 113 1.07 8.84 21.67
C MET A 113 2.13 8.59 22.74
N ASN A 114 2.74 7.41 22.76
CA ASN A 114 3.80 7.05 23.72
C ASN A 114 5.03 7.96 23.60
N ASN A 115 5.33 8.42 22.39
CA ASN A 115 6.43 9.33 22.10
C ASN A 115 6.04 10.81 22.15
N ARG A 116 4.81 11.15 22.55
CA ARG A 116 4.29 12.53 22.65
C ARG A 116 4.42 13.32 21.35
N LEU A 117 4.19 12.66 20.22
CA LEU A 117 4.21 13.27 18.89
C LEU A 117 2.84 13.83 18.48
N VAL A 118 1.80 13.56 19.26
CA VAL A 118 0.43 14.00 19.04
C VAL A 118 -0.22 14.43 20.36
N ASP A 119 -1.05 15.46 20.30
CA ASP A 119 -1.88 15.92 21.43
C ASP A 119 -3.21 15.15 21.48
N ALA A 120 -3.14 13.82 21.43
CA ALA A 120 -4.31 12.96 21.50
C ALA A 120 -4.53 12.46 22.93
N ALA A 121 -5.72 12.71 23.48
CA ALA A 121 -6.09 12.23 24.81
C ALA A 121 -6.48 10.74 24.83
N ALA A 122 -6.90 10.18 23.70
CA ALA A 122 -7.33 8.80 23.54
C ALA A 122 -7.13 8.29 22.10
N MET A 123 -7.14 6.96 21.94
CA MET A 123 -7.04 6.29 20.63
C MET A 123 -8.30 6.60 19.77
N PRO A 124 -8.14 7.06 18.52
CA PRO A 124 -9.25 7.22 17.59
C PRO A 124 -9.87 5.87 17.18
N ASP A 125 -11.17 5.88 16.85
CA ASP A 125 -11.82 4.73 16.23
C ASP A 125 -11.63 4.79 14.70
N PHE A 126 -10.55 4.19 14.21
CA PHE A 126 -10.18 4.21 12.79
C PHE A 126 -11.21 3.59 11.85
N ARG A 127 -12.11 2.73 12.34
CA ARG A 127 -13.20 2.17 11.52
C ARG A 127 -14.12 3.26 10.96
N GLN A 128 -14.24 4.39 11.67
CA GLN A 128 -15.03 5.54 11.23
C GLN A 128 -14.37 6.33 10.09
N HIS A 129 -13.09 6.07 9.82
CA HIS A 129 -12.30 6.75 8.80
C HIS A 129 -12.02 5.89 7.56
N ILE A 130 -12.49 4.64 7.54
CA ILE A 130 -12.31 3.70 6.43
C ILE A 130 -13.63 3.51 5.69
N HIS A 131 -13.68 3.94 4.44
CA HIS A 131 -14.86 3.81 3.59
C HIS A 131 -14.95 2.42 2.95
N LEU A 132 -15.70 1.51 3.58
CA LEU A 132 -15.83 0.12 3.12
C LEU A 132 -16.76 -0.04 1.91
N ASP A 133 -17.81 0.78 1.83
CA ASP A 133 -18.98 0.49 1.00
C ASP A 133 -18.67 0.51 -0.50
N SER A 134 -17.82 1.43 -0.98
CA SER A 134 -17.49 1.50 -2.40
C SER A 134 -16.68 0.29 -2.87
N LEU A 135 -15.74 -0.20 -2.07
CA LEU A 135 -14.99 -1.41 -2.44
C LEU A 135 -15.88 -2.66 -2.32
N ALA A 136 -16.74 -2.73 -1.29
CA ALA A 136 -17.67 -3.82 -1.11
C ALA A 136 -18.62 -3.99 -2.32
N ARG A 137 -19.04 -2.89 -2.97
CA ARG A 137 -19.83 -2.95 -4.21
C ARG A 137 -19.06 -3.43 -5.43
N VAL A 138 -17.74 -3.22 -5.46
CA VAL A 138 -16.88 -3.54 -6.61
C VAL A 138 -16.27 -4.94 -6.51
N LYS A 139 -15.75 -5.30 -5.33
CA LYS A 139 -15.08 -6.58 -5.04
C LYS A 139 -15.41 -6.96 -3.59
N PRO A 140 -16.61 -7.52 -3.31
CA PRO A 140 -17.04 -7.83 -1.94
C PRO A 140 -16.05 -8.71 -1.17
N SER A 141 -15.40 -9.66 -1.83
CA SER A 141 -14.43 -10.58 -1.23
C SER A 141 -13.14 -9.91 -0.76
N ALA A 142 -12.89 -8.66 -1.16
CA ALA A 142 -11.70 -7.89 -0.78
C ALA A 142 -11.92 -7.01 0.46
N VAL A 143 -13.08 -7.09 1.12
CA VAL A 143 -13.36 -6.37 2.36
C VAL A 143 -13.39 -7.37 3.51
N ALA A 144 -12.30 -7.40 4.28
CA ALA A 144 -12.12 -8.31 5.42
C ALA A 144 -12.16 -7.58 6.78
N ILE A 145 -12.15 -6.25 6.79
CA ILE A 145 -12.32 -5.45 8.01
C ILE A 145 -13.70 -5.73 8.61
N GLN A 146 -13.72 -6.13 9.88
CA GLN A 146 -14.96 -6.32 10.63
C GLN A 146 -15.51 -4.96 11.11
N ARG A 147 -16.84 -4.80 11.04
CA ARG A 147 -17.54 -3.61 11.55
C ARG A 147 -17.61 -3.61 13.07
#